data_AF-A0A7S2SP03-F1
#
_entry.id   AF-A0A7S2SP03-F1
#
_cell.length_a   1.000
_cell.length_b   1.000
_cell.length_c   1.000
_cell.angle_alpha   90.00
_cell.angle_beta   90.00
_cell.angle_gamma   90.00
#
_symmetry.space_group_name_H-M   'P 1'
#
loop_
_entity.id
_entity.type
_entity.pdbx_description
1 polymer ?
#
loop_
_entity_poly.entity_id
_entity_poly.type
_entity_poly.pdbx_seq_one_letter_code
_entity_poly.pdbx_strand_id
1 'polypeptide(L)'
;DRPQPAPPQSSAHPSAGHGSGGDGTGGQRPVPPRPSESRLVANLQTELADTLLKLGDAEELVKNLQSKCQDLGATIERERELRTGNGAMRNAEYLKNITVKWMLSLDRNEQGTLLPVIAQILHFSPEEIEAIQQHLQRGPLRRVAGGVSNLLFGAGSS
;
A
#
# COMPACT_ATOMS: atom_id res chain seq x y z
N ASP A 1 -14.20 -25.65 7.53
CA ASP A 1 -14.46 -26.03 8.93
C ASP A 1 -13.71 -25.17 9.94
N ARG A 2 -14.37 -24.12 10.45
CA ARG A 2 -13.99 -23.39 11.66
C ARG A 2 -15.27 -23.22 12.50
N PRO A 3 -15.26 -23.53 13.81
CA PRO A 3 -16.45 -23.41 14.64
C PRO A 3 -16.73 -21.95 14.98
N GLN A 4 -18.00 -21.54 14.86
CA GLN A 4 -18.53 -20.27 15.37
C GLN A 4 -18.72 -20.35 16.90
N PRO A 5 -18.45 -19.27 17.65
CA PRO A 5 -18.89 -19.16 19.04
C PRO A 5 -20.37 -18.76 19.13
N ALA A 6 -21.09 -19.42 20.05
CA ALA A 6 -22.52 -19.29 20.30
C ALA A 6 -22.92 -17.93 20.94
N PRO A 7 -24.16 -17.47 20.75
CA PRO A 7 -24.69 -16.27 21.42
C PRO A 7 -25.03 -16.53 22.90
N PRO A 8 -24.99 -15.49 23.77
CA PRO A 8 -25.31 -15.63 25.18
C PRO A 8 -26.81 -15.91 25.41
N GLN A 9 -27.07 -16.87 26.30
CA GLN A 9 -28.41 -17.27 26.72
C GLN A 9 -29.05 -16.20 27.59
N SER A 10 -30.26 -15.80 27.19
CA SER A 10 -31.19 -14.96 27.95
C SER A 10 -31.84 -15.79 29.05
N SER A 11 -31.51 -15.51 30.31
CA SER A 11 -32.21 -16.07 31.47
C SER A 11 -33.36 -15.14 31.89
N ALA A 12 -34.55 -15.45 31.36
CA ALA A 12 -35.81 -15.00 31.92
C ALA A 12 -36.16 -15.85 33.14
N HIS A 13 -36.42 -15.21 34.27
CA HIS A 13 -37.18 -15.79 35.38
C HIS A 13 -38.37 -14.87 35.69
N PRO A 14 -39.61 -15.35 35.58
CA PRO A 14 -40.75 -14.79 36.29
C PRO A 14 -40.87 -15.51 37.63
N SER A 15 -41.10 -14.77 38.72
CA SER A 15 -41.66 -15.38 39.92
C SER A 15 -42.72 -14.44 40.49
N ALA A 16 -43.95 -14.92 40.39
CA ALA A 16 -45.12 -14.31 40.97
C ALA A 16 -45.15 -14.55 42.49
N GLY A 17 -45.76 -13.61 43.21
CA GLY A 17 -46.78 -13.99 44.19
C GLY A 17 -46.51 -13.68 45.67
N HIS A 18 -47.37 -12.80 46.17
CA HIS A 18 -48.05 -12.85 47.48
C HIS A 18 -47.29 -12.49 48.76
N GLY A 19 -47.84 -11.49 49.47
CA GLY A 19 -47.52 -11.20 50.86
C GLY A 19 -48.14 -9.90 51.36
N SER A 20 -49.42 -9.98 51.73
CA SER A 20 -50.20 -8.96 52.44
C SER A 20 -49.59 -8.63 53.81
N GLY A 21 -49.67 -7.37 54.24
CA GLY A 21 -49.57 -7.01 55.65
C GLY A 21 -48.91 -5.68 55.94
N GLY A 22 -49.59 -4.81 56.69
CA GLY A 22 -48.94 -3.82 57.54
C GLY A 22 -49.39 -2.38 57.30
N ASP A 23 -50.55 -2.06 57.87
CA ASP A 23 -50.97 -0.70 58.19
C ASP A 23 -49.90 0.00 59.05
N GLY A 24 -49.52 1.21 58.67
CA GLY A 24 -48.35 1.90 59.22
C GLY A 24 -48.35 3.37 58.85
N THR A 25 -49.31 4.10 59.41
CA THR A 25 -49.41 5.56 59.37
C THR A 25 -48.11 6.21 59.86
N GLY A 26 -47.35 6.78 58.92
CA GLY A 26 -46.18 7.61 59.18
C GLY A 26 -45.96 8.53 57.99
N GLY A 27 -46.77 9.58 57.88
CA GLY A 27 -46.69 10.58 56.82
C GLY A 27 -45.39 11.37 56.87
N GLN A 28 -44.31 10.81 56.31
CA GLN A 28 -43.20 11.60 55.80
C GLN A 28 -43.53 11.98 54.38
N ARG A 29 -43.83 13.27 54.17
CA ARG A 29 -43.86 13.87 52.83
C ARG A 29 -42.57 13.48 52.11
N PRO A 30 -42.63 12.97 50.87
CA PRO A 30 -41.43 12.80 50.06
C PRO A 30 -40.82 14.19 49.88
N VAL A 31 -39.67 14.43 50.49
CA VAL A 31 -38.89 15.64 50.25
C VAL A 31 -38.47 15.57 48.78
N PRO A 32 -38.89 16.51 47.93
CA PRO A 32 -38.45 16.51 46.54
C PRO A 32 -36.91 16.63 46.54
N PRO A 33 -36.21 15.85 45.71
CA PRO A 33 -34.76 15.94 45.61
C PRO A 33 -34.37 17.39 45.35
N ARG A 34 -33.37 17.90 46.09
CA ARG A 34 -32.91 19.28 45.91
C ARG A 34 -32.47 19.45 44.46
N PRO A 35 -32.99 20.44 43.71
CA PRO A 35 -32.77 20.57 42.27
C PRO A 35 -31.30 20.78 41.88
N SER A 36 -30.43 21.12 42.82
CA SER A 36 -28.99 21.30 42.61
C SER A 36 -28.21 19.99 42.49
N GLU A 37 -28.54 18.95 43.27
CA GLU A 37 -27.84 17.66 43.23
C GLU A 37 -28.24 16.85 42.00
N SER A 38 -29.53 16.87 41.65
CA SER A 38 -30.02 16.19 40.44
C SER A 38 -29.42 16.77 39.15
N ARG A 39 -29.13 18.07 39.11
CA ARG A 39 -28.44 18.72 37.98
C ARG A 39 -26.97 18.34 37.90
N LEU A 40 -26.27 18.27 39.03
CA LEU A 40 -24.87 17.84 39.06
C LEU A 40 -24.72 16.38 38.60
N VAL A 41 -25.61 15.49 39.07
CA VAL A 41 -25.63 14.09 38.65
C VAL A 41 -25.92 13.96 37.15
N ALA A 42 -26.87 14.73 36.61
CA ALA A 42 -27.16 14.73 35.17
C ALA A 42 -25.96 15.23 34.34
N ASN A 43 -25.25 16.26 34.80
CA ASN A 43 -24.06 16.77 34.13
C ASN A 43 -22.93 15.73 34.11
N LEU A 44 -22.65 15.08 35.24
CA LEU A 44 -21.64 14.02 35.33
C LEU A 44 -22.01 12.79 34.49
N GLN A 45 -23.29 12.43 34.41
CA GLN A 45 -23.77 11.36 33.54
C GLN A 45 -23.58 11.71 32.06
N THR A 46 -23.78 12.98 31.70
CA THR A 46 -23.55 13.47 30.33
C THR A 46 -22.06 13.45 30.00
N GLU A 47 -21.20 13.93 30.89
CA GLU A 47 -19.74 13.86 30.71
C GLU A 47 -19.21 12.43 30.63
N LEU A 48 -19.78 11.50 31.42
CA LEU A 48 -19.43 10.08 31.33
C LEU A 48 -19.84 9.48 29.98
N ALA A 49 -21.02 9.83 29.46
CA ALA A 49 -21.45 9.39 28.14
C ALA A 49 -20.55 9.95 27.03
N ASP A 50 -20.20 11.24 27.10
CA ASP A 50 -19.32 11.89 26.14
C ASP A 50 -17.90 11.32 26.16
N THR A 51 -17.38 10.97 27.34
CA THR A 51 -16.04 10.37 27.48
C THR A 51 -16.01 8.94 26.96
N LEU A 52 -17.06 8.14 27.20
CA LEU A 52 -17.18 6.79 26.63
C LEU A 52 -17.28 6.83 25.10
N LEU A 53 -18.02 7.79 24.54
CA LEU A 53 -18.13 7.95 23.09
C LEU A 53 -16.77 8.31 22.48
N LYS A 54 -16.07 9.29 23.06
CA LYS A 54 -14.71 9.66 22.62
C LYS A 54 -13.71 8.52 22.75
N LEU A 55 -13.84 7.68 23.78
CA LEU A 55 -12.99 6.49 23.94
C LEU A 55 -13.23 5.50 22.80
N GLY A 56 -14.49 5.25 22.44
CA GLY A 56 -14.86 4.41 21.30
C GLY A 56 -14.30 4.93 19.98
N ASP A 57 -14.43 6.24 19.71
CA ASP A 57 -13.88 6.87 18.51
C ASP A 57 -12.35 6.76 18.45
N ALA A 58 -11.69 6.92 19.59
CA ALA A 58 -10.24 6.79 19.70
C ALA A 58 -9.78 5.34 19.47
N GLU A 59 -10.50 4.35 20.01
CA GLU A 59 -10.21 2.92 19.79
C GLU A 59 -10.36 2.54 18.31
N GLU A 60 -11.40 3.05 17.64
CA GLU A 60 -11.60 2.82 16.21
C GLU A 60 -10.48 3.46 15.38
N LEU A 61 -10.07 4.68 15.72
CA LEU A 61 -8.95 5.36 15.08
C LEU A 61 -7.64 4.59 15.24
N VAL A 62 -7.35 4.11 16.46
CA VAL A 62 -6.15 3.29 16.73
C VAL A 62 -6.17 2.03 15.90
N LYS A 63 -7.31 1.33 15.82
CA LYS A 63 -7.45 0.12 15.00
C LYS A 63 -7.22 0.39 13.52
N ASN A 64 -7.77 1.49 13.00
CA ASN A 64 -7.59 1.90 11.60
C ASN A 64 -6.12 2.23 11.30
N LEU A 65 -5.46 2.99 12.19
CA LEU A 65 -4.04 3.31 12.06
C LEU A 65 -3.16 2.06 12.14
N GLN A 66 -3.47 1.12 13.04
CA GLN A 66 -2.77 -0.17 13.13
C GLN A 66 -2.90 -0.96 11.83
N SER A 67 -4.10 -1.04 11.24
CA SER A 67 -4.31 -1.68 9.94
C SER A 67 -3.45 -1.02 8.86
N LYS A 68 -3.46 0.30 8.76
CA LYS A 68 -2.64 1.04 7.79
C LYS A 68 -1.15 0.80 7.99
N CYS A 69 -0.67 0.76 9.23
CA CYS A 69 0.73 0.45 9.52
C CYS A 69 1.11 -0.96 9.07
N GLN A 70 0.22 -1.94 9.23
CA GLN A 70 0.45 -3.31 8.75
C GLN A 70 0.48 -3.37 7.22
N ASP A 71 -0.47 -2.70 6.55
CA ASP A 71 -0.54 -2.67 5.08
C ASP A 71 0.71 -2.01 4.47
N LEU A 72 1.14 -0.88 5.05
CA LEU A 72 2.36 -0.19 4.63
C LEU A 72 3.60 -1.04 4.91
N GLY A 73 3.68 -1.70 6.07
CA GLY A 73 4.78 -2.61 6.41
C GLY A 73 4.89 -3.77 5.42
N ALA A 74 3.77 -4.40 5.07
CA ALA A 74 3.72 -5.47 4.07
C ALA A 74 4.14 -4.98 2.67
N THR A 75 3.81 -3.73 2.32
CA THR A 75 4.22 -3.12 1.05
C THR A 75 5.73 -2.87 1.01
N ILE A 76 6.30 -2.32 2.09
CA ILE A 76 7.75 -2.08 2.19
C ILE A 76 8.52 -3.39 2.11
N GLU A 77 8.08 -4.44 2.81
CA GLU A 77 8.78 -5.73 2.77
C GLU A 77 8.74 -6.34 1.37
N ARG A 78 7.59 -6.26 0.69
CA ARG A 78 7.47 -6.70 -0.71
C ARG A 78 8.40 -5.92 -1.64
N GLU A 79 8.50 -4.59 -1.49
CA GLU A 79 9.45 -3.79 -2.28
C GLU A 79 10.90 -4.14 -1.97
N ARG A 80 11.21 -4.44 -0.71
CA ARG A 80 12.55 -4.86 -0.29
C ARG A 80 12.93 -6.20 -0.92
N GLU A 81 12.04 -7.17 -0.94
CA GLU A 81 12.25 -8.46 -1.62
C GLU A 81 12.55 -8.28 -3.12
N LEU A 82 11.86 -7.34 -3.77
CA LEU A 82 12.09 -6.97 -5.18
C LEU A 82 13.45 -6.30 -5.41
N ARG A 83 14.02 -5.63 -4.40
CA ARG A 83 15.28 -4.86 -4.50
C ARG A 83 16.52 -5.60 -4.01
N THR A 84 16.40 -6.49 -3.01
CA THR A 84 17.56 -7.11 -2.35
C THR A 84 17.55 -8.64 -2.34
N GLY A 85 16.45 -9.30 -2.76
CA GLY A 85 16.33 -10.77 -2.76
C GLY A 85 16.49 -11.42 -4.14
N ASN A 86 16.06 -12.68 -4.26
CA ASN A 86 16.02 -13.41 -5.54
C ASN A 86 15.19 -12.69 -6.61
N GLY A 87 14.21 -11.86 -6.20
CA GLY A 87 13.46 -10.98 -7.10
C GLY A 87 14.35 -9.96 -7.80
N ALA A 88 15.30 -9.36 -7.09
CA ALA A 88 16.26 -8.41 -7.66
C ALA A 88 17.20 -9.09 -8.67
N MET A 89 17.66 -10.31 -8.36
CA MET A 89 18.51 -11.08 -9.26
C MET A 89 17.75 -11.45 -10.55
N ARG A 90 16.49 -11.89 -10.44
CA ARG A 90 15.63 -12.18 -11.60
C ARG A 90 15.32 -10.92 -12.42
N ASN A 91 15.10 -9.78 -11.76
CA ASN A 91 14.89 -8.50 -12.43
C ASN A 91 16.15 -8.04 -13.18
N ALA A 92 17.33 -8.23 -12.59
CA ALA A 92 18.61 -7.95 -13.24
C ALA A 92 18.87 -8.88 -14.44
N GLU A 93 18.56 -10.17 -14.31
CA GLU A 93 18.66 -11.12 -15.42
C GLU A 93 17.71 -10.78 -16.57
N TYR A 94 16.46 -10.38 -16.24
CA TYR A 94 15.51 -9.89 -17.23
C TYR A 94 16.04 -8.64 -17.96
N LEU A 95 16.54 -7.65 -17.22
CA LEU A 95 17.15 -6.45 -17.80
C LEU A 95 18.33 -6.78 -18.71
N LYS A 96 19.19 -7.72 -18.30
CA LYS A 96 20.29 -8.21 -19.13
C LYS A 96 19.76 -8.81 -20.43
N ASN A 97 18.78 -9.70 -20.36
CA ASN A 97 18.23 -10.39 -21.53
C ASN A 97 17.59 -9.41 -22.52
N ILE A 98 16.80 -8.45 -22.04
CA ILE A 98 16.16 -7.47 -22.92
C ILE A 98 17.18 -6.49 -23.53
N THR A 99 18.21 -6.10 -22.77
CA THR A 99 19.28 -5.23 -23.29
C THR A 99 20.10 -5.93 -24.36
N VAL A 100 20.50 -7.19 -24.11
CA VAL A 100 21.20 -8.02 -25.11
C VAL A 100 20.35 -8.17 -26.37
N LYS A 101 19.05 -8.46 -26.22
CA LYS A 101 18.12 -8.57 -27.34
C LYS A 101 18.04 -7.27 -28.15
N TRP A 102 17.96 -6.12 -27.47
CA TRP A 102 17.93 -4.81 -28.13
C TRP A 102 19.23 -4.51 -28.89
N MET A 103 20.40 -4.80 -28.29
CA MET A 103 21.71 -4.58 -28.91
C MET A 103 21.94 -5.45 -30.15
N LEU A 104 21.43 -6.69 -30.14
CA LEU A 104 21.61 -7.65 -31.23
C LEU A 104 20.52 -7.56 -32.30
N SER A 105 19.40 -6.89 -32.04
CA SER A 105 18.33 -6.77 -33.01
C SER A 105 18.76 -5.92 -34.21
N LEU A 106 18.57 -6.46 -35.41
CA LEU A 106 18.77 -5.75 -36.68
C LEU A 106 17.51 -4.99 -37.11
N ASP A 107 16.36 -5.31 -36.52
CA ASP A 107 15.09 -4.66 -36.80
C ASP A 107 14.91 -3.41 -35.92
N ARG A 108 14.76 -2.26 -36.57
CA ARG A 108 14.56 -0.98 -35.88
C ARG A 108 13.21 -0.92 -35.15
N ASN A 109 12.19 -1.63 -35.64
CA ASN A 109 10.90 -1.69 -34.97
C ASN A 109 11.01 -2.48 -33.66
N GLU A 110 11.73 -3.60 -33.68
CA GLU A 110 12.03 -4.36 -32.47
C GLU A 110 12.88 -3.53 -31.49
N GLN A 111 13.89 -2.80 -31.97
CA GLN A 111 14.65 -1.87 -31.11
C GLN A 111 13.76 -0.77 -30.51
N GLY A 112 12.83 -0.23 -31.29
CA GLY A 112 11.88 0.78 -30.85
C GLY A 112 10.88 0.28 -29.79
N THR A 113 10.49 -1.00 -29.86
CA THR A 113 9.56 -1.60 -28.88
C THR A 113 10.24 -1.98 -27.56
N LEU A 114 11.51 -2.38 -27.59
CA LEU A 114 12.25 -2.74 -26.38
C LEU A 114 12.83 -1.52 -25.63
N LEU A 115 13.10 -0.40 -26.34
CA LEU A 115 13.68 0.80 -25.74
C LEU A 115 12.84 1.39 -24.59
N PRO A 116 11.51 1.55 -24.68
CA PRO A 116 10.69 2.03 -23.56
C PRO A 116 10.80 1.15 -22.32
N VAL A 117 10.90 -0.18 -22.49
CA VAL A 117 11.02 -1.12 -21.37
C VAL A 117 12.37 -0.95 -20.67
N ILE A 118 13.45 -0.83 -21.44
CA ILE A 118 14.80 -0.59 -20.92
C ILE A 118 14.87 0.77 -20.21
N ALA A 119 14.34 1.82 -20.84
CA ALA A 119 14.29 3.18 -20.30
C ALA A 119 13.51 3.24 -18.99
N GLN A 120 12.40 2.51 -18.87
CA GLN A 120 11.61 2.45 -17.65
C GLN A 120 12.36 1.78 -16.49
N ILE A 121 13.09 0.69 -16.77
CA ILE A 121 13.84 -0.06 -15.73
C ILE A 121 15.08 0.74 -15.30
N LEU A 122 15.75 1.41 -16.23
CA LEU A 122 16.96 2.18 -15.97
C LEU A 122 16.69 3.66 -15.62
N HIS A 123 15.43 4.07 -15.60
CA HIS A 123 15.00 5.44 -15.31
C HIS A 123 15.68 6.50 -16.20
N PHE A 124 15.68 6.28 -17.52
CA PHE A 124 16.22 7.25 -18.46
C PHE A 124 15.43 8.56 -18.43
N SER A 125 16.14 9.67 -18.61
CA SER A 125 15.52 10.97 -18.82
C SER A 125 14.85 11.04 -20.20
N PRO A 126 13.87 11.95 -20.39
CA PRO A 126 13.30 12.19 -21.71
C PRO A 126 14.36 12.57 -22.76
N GLU A 127 15.41 13.33 -22.38
CA GLU A 127 16.47 13.73 -23.31
C GLU A 127 17.33 12.52 -23.75
N GLU A 128 17.61 11.60 -22.83
CA GLU A 128 18.35 10.36 -23.14
C GLU A 128 17.57 9.47 -24.11
N ILE A 129 16.26 9.32 -23.89
CA ILE A 129 15.37 8.56 -24.77
C ILE A 129 15.34 9.19 -26.17
N GLU A 130 15.21 10.51 -26.25
CA GLU A 130 15.17 11.23 -27.52
C GLU A 130 16.49 11.07 -28.29
N ALA A 131 17.64 11.22 -27.62
CA ALA A 131 18.95 11.03 -28.24
C ALA A 131 19.11 9.63 -28.85
N ILE A 132 18.66 8.59 -28.14
CA ILE A 132 18.68 7.21 -28.64
C ILE A 132 17.73 7.03 -29.83
N GLN A 133 16.50 7.53 -29.73
CA GLN A 133 15.52 7.46 -30.81
C GLN A 133 16.01 8.16 -32.09
N GLN A 134 16.61 9.34 -31.96
CA GLN A 134 17.22 10.03 -33.09
C GLN A 134 18.35 9.19 -33.72
N HIS A 135 19.13 8.47 -32.91
CA HIS A 135 20.19 7.59 -33.42
C HIS A 135 19.63 6.35 -34.14
N LEU A 136 18.51 5.80 -33.65
CA LEU A 136 17.81 4.68 -34.30
C LEU A 136 17.23 5.09 -35.66
N GLN A 137 16.70 6.31 -35.76
CA GLN A 137 16.10 6.86 -37.00
C GLN A 137 17.14 7.26 -38.05
N ARG A 138 18.35 7.66 -37.64
CA ARG A 138 19.44 8.04 -38.58
C ARG A 138 19.99 6.86 -39.42
N GLY A 139 19.49 5.64 -39.21
CA GLY A 139 19.94 4.45 -39.92
C GLY A 139 21.35 4.01 -39.49
N PRO A 140 21.82 2.82 -39.89
CA PRO A 140 23.22 2.50 -39.70
C PRO A 140 24.05 3.54 -40.47
N LEU A 141 24.98 4.22 -39.77
CA LEU A 141 26.16 4.76 -40.45
C LEU A 141 26.70 3.58 -41.25
N ARG A 142 26.50 3.58 -42.57
CA ARG A 142 27.21 2.68 -43.47
C ARG A 142 28.67 2.85 -43.09
N ARG A 143 29.24 1.90 -42.36
CA ARG A 143 30.69 1.75 -42.36
C ARG A 143 31.00 1.60 -43.83
N VAL A 144 31.63 2.62 -44.40
CA VAL A 144 32.02 2.63 -45.80
C VAL A 144 33.05 1.50 -45.90
N ALA A 145 32.58 0.29 -46.18
CA ALA A 145 33.38 -0.86 -46.59
C ALA A 145 33.81 -0.59 -48.04
N GLY A 146 34.54 0.50 -48.23
CA GLY A 146 34.86 1.07 -49.52
C GLY A 146 36.12 1.91 -49.40
N GLY A 147 37.26 1.28 -49.67
CA GLY A 147 38.40 1.97 -50.27
C GLY A 147 39.45 2.54 -49.32
N VAL A 148 40.20 1.67 -48.66
CA VAL A 148 41.64 1.95 -48.42
C VAL A 148 42.47 0.71 -48.76
N SER A 149 42.28 0.22 -49.98
CA SER A 149 43.27 -0.61 -50.68
C SER A 149 43.82 0.22 -51.83
N ASN A 150 44.73 1.15 -51.52
CA ASN A 150 45.70 1.69 -52.47
C ASN A 150 46.75 2.49 -51.70
N LEU A 151 47.71 1.79 -51.10
CA LEU A 151 48.99 2.38 -50.69
C LEU A 151 50.13 1.34 -50.52
N LEU A 152 49.98 0.14 -51.09
CA LEU A 152 51.00 -0.91 -50.92
C LEU A 152 51.27 -1.79 -52.14
N PHE A 153 51.06 -1.26 -53.36
CA PHE A 153 51.52 -1.94 -54.57
C PHE A 153 52.01 -0.92 -55.60
N GLY A 154 53.33 -0.80 -55.75
CA GLY A 154 53.93 0.00 -56.82
C GLY A 154 55.31 0.57 -56.50
N ALA A 155 56.33 -0.29 -56.40
CA ALA A 155 57.69 -0.02 -56.90
C ALA A 155 58.58 -1.26 -56.67
N GLY A 156 58.52 -2.20 -57.61
CA GLY A 156 59.59 -3.17 -57.82
C GLY A 156 60.31 -2.85 -59.13
N SER A 157 61.64 -2.99 -59.10
CA SER A 157 62.61 -3.04 -60.22
C SER A 157 62.75 -1.74 -61.04
N SER A 158 63.93 -1.28 -61.43
CA SER A 158 65.20 -1.94 -61.73
C SER A 158 66.39 -1.03 -61.42
#